data_AF-I1C052-F1
#
_entry.id   AF-I1C052-F1
#
_cell.length_a   1.000
_cell.length_b   1.000
_cell.length_c   1.000
_cell.angle_alpha   90.00
_cell.angle_beta   90.00
_cell.angle_gamma   90.00
#
_symmetry.space_group_name_H-M   'P 1'
#
loop_
_entity.id
_entity.type
_entity.pdbx_description
1 polymer ?
#
loop_
_entity_poly.entity_id
_entity_poly.type
_entity_poly.pdbx_seq_one_letter_code
_entity_poly.pdbx_strand_id
1 'polypeptide(L)' 'MKFASIVLLALGSLLASSNVAEAKEICWHICIPEKYKCPEEWYPKNHGHCWTCCKDNSVYFFDE' A
#
# COMPACT_ATOMS: atom_id res chain seq x y z
N MET A 1 29.67 -30.72 12.78
CA MET A 1 28.34 -30.57 12.16
C MET A 1 27.50 -29.60 12.99
N LYS A 2 27.62 -28.30 12.77
CA LYS A 2 26.91 -27.24 13.53
C LYS A 2 26.95 -25.88 12.82
N PHE A 3 27.91 -25.69 11.93
CA PHE A 3 28.06 -24.47 11.12
C PHE A 3 27.07 -24.38 9.95
N ALA A 4 26.49 -25.51 9.50
CA ALA A 4 25.52 -25.54 8.41
C ALA A 4 24.21 -24.81 8.76
N SER A 5 23.84 -24.79 10.04
CA SER A 5 22.58 -24.19 10.51
C SER A 5 22.60 -22.66 10.50
N ILE A 6 23.78 -22.03 10.62
CA ILE A 6 23.92 -20.57 10.63
C ILE A 6 23.82 -20.01 9.21
N VAL A 7 24.36 -20.74 8.22
CA VAL A 7 24.33 -20.35 6.80
C VAL A 7 22.88 -20.31 6.27
N LEU A 8 22.02 -21.22 6.72
CA LEU A 8 20.61 -21.29 6.32
C LEU A 8 19.79 -20.07 6.78
N LEU A 9 20.10 -19.50 7.94
CA LEU A 9 19.37 -18.33 8.47
C LEU A 9 19.72 -17.05 7.72
N ALA A 10 20.97 -16.90 7.27
CA ALA A 10 21.42 -15.72 6.54
C ALA A 10 20.83 -15.64 5.11
N LEU A 11 20.65 -16.79 4.46
CA LEU A 11 20.07 -16.85 3.10
C LEU A 11 18.56 -16.56 3.09
N GLY A 12 17.84 -16.90 4.16
CA GLY A 12 16.40 -16.64 4.26
C GLY A 12 16.04 -15.15 4.32
N SER A 13 16.97 -14.31 4.78
CA SER A 13 16.73 -12.86 4.92
C SER A 13 16.79 -12.10 3.58
N LEU A 14 17.46 -12.66 2.56
CA LEU A 14 17.63 -11.99 1.27
C LEU A 14 16.40 -12.07 0.34
N LEU A 15 15.43 -12.96 0.63
CA LEU A 15 14.29 -13.22 -0.28
C LEU A 15 13.00 -12.45 0.08
N ALA A 16 13.02 -11.60 1.10
CA ALA A 16 11.86 -10.78 1.48
C ALA A 16 11.83 -9.43 0.71
N SER A 17 12.08 -9.44 -0.60
CA SER A 17 11.66 -8.32 -1.46
C SER A 17 10.28 -8.65 -2.00
N SER A 18 9.26 -8.44 -1.17
CA SER A 18 7.87 -8.54 -1.57
C SER A 18 7.52 -7.29 -2.36
N ASN A 19 7.72 -7.32 -3.69
CA ASN A 19 7.04 -6.40 -4.59
C ASN A 19 5.56 -6.79 -4.65
N VAL A 20 4.84 -6.50 -3.57
CA VAL A 20 3.38 -6.42 -3.61
C VAL A 20 3.08 -5.33 -4.63
N ALA A 21 2.54 -5.71 -5.78
CA ALA A 21 1.89 -4.78 -6.68
C ALA A 21 0.70 -4.21 -5.89
N GLU A 22 0.97 -3.14 -5.14
CA GLU A 22 -0.04 -2.41 -4.40
C GLU A 22 -1.01 -1.88 -5.44
N ALA A 23 -2.28 -2.31 -5.36
CA ALA A 23 -3.33 -1.72 -6.17
C ALA A 23 -3.26 -0.20 -5.94
N LYS A 24 -2.84 0.54 -6.98
CA LYS A 24 -2.51 1.95 -6.82
C LYS A 24 -3.77 2.75 -6.65
N GLU A 25 -4.21 3.00 -5.43
CA GLU A 25 -5.40 3.81 -5.16
C GLU A 25 -5.26 5.21 -5.80
N ILE A 26 -6.36 5.75 -6.31
CA ILE A 26 -6.43 7.16 -6.72
C ILE A 26 -7.04 7.94 -5.56
N CYS A 27 -6.32 8.98 -5.12
CA CYS A 27 -6.79 9.87 -4.06
C CYS A 27 -6.96 11.29 -4.59
N TRP A 28 -7.90 12.03 -4.03
CA TRP A 28 -7.98 13.46 -4.28
C TRP A 28 -6.77 14.18 -3.71
N HIS A 29 -6.31 15.22 -4.42
CA HIS A 29 -5.17 16.02 -4.01
C HIS A 29 -5.59 17.15 -3.06
N ILE A 30 -6.13 16.76 -1.91
CA ILE A 30 -6.70 17.65 -0.88
C ILE A 30 -6.38 17.09 0.50
N CYS A 31 -6.19 18.01 1.45
CA CYS A 31 -5.83 17.71 2.83
C CYS A 31 -6.87 18.38 3.74
N ILE A 32 -7.83 17.61 4.27
CA ILE A 32 -8.85 18.09 5.21
C ILE A 32 -8.47 17.69 6.64
N PRO A 33 -8.44 18.61 7.62
CA PRO A 33 -8.03 18.28 8.98
C PRO A 33 -8.99 17.28 9.68
N GLU A 34 -10.27 17.29 9.31
CA GLU A 34 -11.30 16.43 9.90
C GLU A 34 -11.83 15.39 8.91
N LYS A 35 -12.25 14.23 9.42
CA LYS A 35 -12.85 13.17 8.62
C LYS A 35 -14.19 13.62 8.05
N TYR A 36 -14.39 13.44 6.76
CA TYR A 36 -15.61 13.82 6.06
C TYR A 36 -16.21 12.65 5.26
N LYS A 37 -17.49 12.77 4.89
CA LYS A 37 -18.17 11.79 4.06
C LYS A 37 -17.75 11.96 2.60
N CYS A 38 -17.21 10.90 2.02
CA CYS A 38 -16.87 10.86 0.60
C CYS A 38 -18.11 10.57 -0.27
N PRO A 39 -18.08 10.94 -1.56
CA PRO A 39 -19.08 10.53 -2.55
C PRO A 39 -19.18 9.00 -2.69
N GLU A 40 -20.21 8.53 -3.38
CA GLU A 40 -20.37 7.11 -3.71
C GLU A 40 -19.12 6.57 -4.44
N GLU A 41 -18.74 5.32 -4.14
CA GLU A 41 -17.50 4.68 -4.64
C GLU A 41 -16.17 5.26 -4.15
N TRP A 42 -16.19 6.27 -3.26
CA TRP A 42 -14.99 6.81 -2.62
C TRP A 42 -15.02 6.54 -1.12
N TYR A 43 -13.86 6.33 -0.51
CA TYR A 43 -13.71 6.14 0.93
C TYR A 43 -12.75 7.16 1.55
N PRO A 44 -13.00 7.59 2.80
CA PRO A 44 -12.11 8.50 3.49
C PRO A 44 -10.83 7.77 3.94
N LYS A 45 -9.67 8.27 3.54
CA LYS A 45 -8.34 7.79 3.92
C LYS A 45 -7.61 8.86 4.73
N ASN A 46 -6.92 8.44 5.79
CA ASN A 46 -6.10 9.31 6.62
C ASN A 46 -4.62 9.21 6.23
N HIS A 47 -4.00 10.34 5.91
CA HIS A 47 -2.56 10.49 5.64
C HIS A 47 -1.84 11.14 6.84
N GLY A 48 -2.09 10.60 8.04
CA GLY A 48 -1.51 11.04 9.30
C GLY A 48 -2.15 12.30 9.87
N HIS A 49 -1.99 13.43 9.18
CA HIS A 49 -2.43 14.76 9.64
C HIS A 49 -3.68 15.27 8.93
N CYS A 50 -4.12 14.60 7.86
CA CYS A 50 -5.33 14.97 7.16
C CYS A 50 -6.00 13.81 6.45
N TRP A 51 -7.26 14.06 6.13
CA TRP A 51 -8.17 13.19 5.43
C TRP A 51 -8.30 13.60 3.98
N THR A 52 -8.40 12.60 3.11
CA THR A 52 -8.74 12.73 1.70
C THR A 52 -9.72 11.62 1.32
N CYS A 53 -10.35 11.73 0.15
CA CYS A 53 -11.12 10.63 -0.44
C CYS A 53 -10.24 9.87 -1.43
N CYS A 54 -10.22 8.55 -1.30
CA CYS A 54 -9.56 7.65 -2.24
C CYS A 54 -10.56 6.67 -2.85
N LYS A 55 -10.17 6.08 -3.98
CA LYS A 55 -10.91 5.04 -4.68
C LYS A 55 -9.92 4.01 -5.23
N ASP A 56 -10.31 2.75 -5.22
CA ASP A 56 -9.49 1.67 -5.75
C ASP A 56 -9.37 1.79 -7.27
N ASN A 57 -8.13 1.84 -7.77
CA ASN A 57 -7.84 1.95 -9.20
C ASN A 57 -7.66 0.58 -9.88
N SER A 58 -8.09 -0.51 -9.23
CA SER A 58 -7.93 -1.89 -9.72
C SER A 58 -8.60 -2.15 -11.07
N VAL A 59 -9.41 -1.21 -11.57
CA VAL A 59 -10.10 -1.29 -12.86
C VAL A 59 -9.28 -0.71 -14.02
N TYR A 60 -8.28 0.15 -13.77
CA TYR A 60 -7.57 0.87 -14.83
C TYR A 60 -6.16 0.35 -15.13
N PHE A 61 -5.79 -0.83 -14.61
CA PHE A 61 -4.53 -1.50 -14.91
C PHE A 61 -4.60 -2.43 -16.14
N PHE A 62 -5.27 -1.97 -17.20
CA PHE A 62 -5.09 -2.46 -18.55
C PHE A 62 -4.93 -1.24 -19.44
N ASP A 63 -3.71 -0.71 -19.58
CA ASP A 63 -3.22 0.07 -20.73
C ASP A 63 -1.89 0.72 -20.33
N GLU A 64 -0.77 0.01 -20.54
CA GLU A 64 0.32 0.37 -21.49
C GLU A 64 1.41 -0.70 -21.49
#